data_AF-W1UA33-F1
#
_entry.id   AF-W1UA33-F1
#
_cell.length_a   1.000
_cell.length_b   1.000
_cell.length_c   1.000
_cell.angle_alpha   90.00
_cell.angle_beta   90.00
_cell.angle_gamma   90.00
#
_symmetry.space_group_name_H-M   'P 1'
#
loop_
_entity.id
_entity.type
_entity.pdbx_description
1 polymer ?
#
loop_
_entity_poly.entity_id
_entity_poly.type
_entity_poly.pdbx_seq_one_letter_code
_entity_poly.pdbx_strand_id
1 'polypeptide(L)' 'MKKEVEEAIKLYDETFEDTFPTIPLLRGMPDDEVIEMINKCVAEGKDVYEMGYLSLDVYY' A
#
# COMPACT_ATOMS: atom_id res chain seq x y z
N MET A 1 13.29 -7.32 0.34
CA MET A 1 11.86 -7.35 0.71
C MET A 1 11.61 -8.65 1.43
N LYS A 2 11.02 -8.63 2.63
CA LYS A 2 10.61 -9.85 3.33
C LYS A 2 9.41 -10.50 2.63
N LYS A 3 9.26 -11.82 2.77
CA LYS A 3 8.13 -12.60 2.22
C LYS A 3 6.76 -12.08 2.70
N GLU A 4 6.69 -11.61 3.95
CA GLU A 4 5.46 -11.07 4.55
C GLU A 4 4.98 -9.80 3.84
N VAL A 5 5.91 -8.96 3.38
CA VAL A 5 5.58 -7.75 2.60
C VAL A 5 5.05 -8.13 1.22
N GLU A 6 5.65 -9.13 0.58
CA GLU A 6 5.18 -9.64 -0.73
C GLU A 6 3.76 -10.22 -0.63
N GLU A 7 3.48 -10.96 0.45
CA GLU A 7 2.15 -11.52 0.72
C GLU A 7 1.12 -10.42 1.01
N ALA A 8 1.49 -9.39 1.77
CA ALA A 8 0.62 -8.25 2.01
C ALA A 8 0.33 -7.48 0.71
N ILE A 9 1.34 -7.20 -0.12
CA ILE A 9 1.17 -6.53 -1.42
C ILE A 9 0.24 -7.35 -2.31
N LYS A 10 0.43 -8.67 -2.39
CA LYS A 10 -0.44 -9.54 -3.19
C LYS A 10 -1.90 -9.49 -2.70
N LEU A 11 -2.12 -9.47 -1.38
CA LEU A 11 -3.46 -9.32 -0.82
C LEU A 11 -4.10 -7.97 -1.19
N TYR A 12 -3.31 -6.89 -1.14
CA TYR A 12 -3.76 -5.57 -1.59
C TYR A 12 -4.18 -5.61 -3.07
N ASP A 13 -3.31 -6.15 -3.93
CA ASP A 13 -3.55 -6.20 -5.37
C ASP A 13 -4.80 -7.01 -5.74
N GLU A 14 -5.04 -8.11 -5.03
CA GLU A 14 -6.26 -8.93 -5.18
C GLU A 14 -7.52 -8.22 -4.65
N THR A 15 -7.38 -7.33 -3.66
CA THR A 15 -8.52 -6.62 -3.03
C THR A 15 -9.00 -5.44 -3.88
N PHE A 16 -8.07 -4.67 -4.45
CA PHE A 16 -8.37 -3.43 -5.15
C PHE A 16 -8.32 -3.57 -6.68
N GLU A 17 -7.98 -4.76 -7.19
CA GLU A 17 -7.77 -5.02 -8.62
C GLU A 17 -6.76 -4.04 -9.27
N ASP A 18 -5.85 -3.46 -8.47
CA ASP A 18 -4.84 -2.49 -8.87
C ASP A 18 -3.52 -2.77 -8.13
N THR A 19 -2.40 -2.28 -8.64
CA THR A 19 -1.07 -2.55 -8.07
C THR A 19 -0.74 -1.59 -6.94
N PHE A 20 -0.33 -2.13 -5.79
CA PHE A 20 0.18 -1.34 -4.68
C PHE A 20 1.36 -0.46 -5.12
N PRO A 21 1.36 0.86 -4.81
CA PRO A 21 2.41 1.78 -5.22
C PRO A 21 3.67 1.62 -4.36
N THR A 22 4.41 0.55 -4.69
CA THR A 22 5.66 0.14 -4.04
C THR A 22 6.69 1.29 -3.96
N ILE A 23 6.74 2.17 -4.95
CA ILE A 23 7.46 3.45 -4.88
C ILE A 23 6.39 4.55 -4.94
N PRO A 24 6.25 5.43 -3.92
CA PRO A 24 7.24 5.78 -2.88
C PRO A 24 7.18 4.97 -1.57
N LEU A 25 6.16 4.15 -1.35
CA LEU A 25 5.82 3.65 -0.01
C LEU A 25 6.88 2.71 0.59
N LEU A 26 7.46 1.79 -0.18
CA LEU A 26 8.52 0.89 0.31
C LEU A 26 9.88 1.59 0.48
N ARG A 27 10.10 2.72 -0.17
CA ARG A 27 11.39 3.43 -0.08
C ARG A 27 11.49 4.28 1.19
N GLY A 28 10.36 4.68 1.75
CA GLY A 28 10.27 5.57 2.90
C GLY A 28 9.89 4.90 4.23
N MET A 29 9.44 3.64 4.23
CA MET A 29 8.86 3.00 5.40
C MET A 29 9.49 1.63 5.71
N PRO A 30 9.61 1.26 7.00
CA PRO A 30 9.92 -0.11 7.41
C PRO A 30 8.90 -1.13 6.92
N ASP A 31 9.36 -2.35 6.62
CA ASP A 31 8.51 -3.47 6.18
C ASP A 31 7.27 -3.67 7.07
N ASP A 32 7.42 -3.57 8.39
CA ASP A 32 6.31 -3.82 9.34
C ASP A 32 5.24 -2.71 9.28
N GLU A 33 5.64 -1.45 9.06
CA GLU A 33 4.72 -0.32 8.87
C GLU A 33 3.98 -0.41 7.53
N VAL A 34 4.67 -0.89 6.48
CA VAL A 34 4.05 -1.17 5.18
C VAL A 34 2.94 -2.22 5.33
N ILE A 35 3.23 -3.32 6.04
CA ILE A 35 2.26 -4.39 6.28
C ILE A 35 1.06 -3.85 7.08
N GLU A 36 1.29 -3.05 8.12
CA GLU A 36 0.21 -2.42 8.89
C GLU A 36 -0.67 -1.52 8.03
N MET A 37 -0.06 -0.68 7.18
CA MET A 37 -0.79 0.21 6.27
C MET A 37 -1.64 -0.58 5.28
N ILE A 38 -1.08 -1.62 4.65
CA ILE A 38 -1.80 -2.49 3.72
C ILE A 38 -3.01 -3.14 4.42
N ASN A 39 -2.79 -3.70 5.61
CA ASN A 39 -3.87 -4.33 6.37
C ASN A 39 -4.99 -3.34 6.72
N LYS A 40 -4.66 -2.07 7.02
CA LYS A 40 -5.66 -1.02 7.23
C LYS A 40 -6.46 -0.71 5.97
N CYS A 41 -5.78 -0.57 4.82
CA CYS A 41 -6.45 -0.36 3.53
C CYS A 41 -7.46 -1.49 3.25
N VAL A 42 -7.01 -2.75 3.34
CA VAL A 42 -7.86 -3.93 3.10
C VAL A 42 -9.02 -4.00 4.10
N ALA A 43 -8.78 -3.72 5.38
CA ALA A 43 -9.82 -3.75 6.41
C ALA A 43 -10.89 -2.65 6.23
N GLU A 44 -10.49 -1.46 5.76
CA GLU A 44 -11.42 -0.37 5.46
C GLU A 44 -12.05 -0.46 4.07
N GLY A 45 -11.53 -1.34 3.20
CA GLY A 45 -11.93 -1.42 1.80
C GLY A 45 -11.61 -0.13 1.03
N LYS A 46 -10.52 0.55 1.42
CA LYS A 46 -10.07 1.80 0.80
C LYS A 46 -8.60 1.70 0.42
N ASP A 47 -8.29 2.12 -0.80
CA ASP A 47 -6.92 2.09 -1.31
C ASP A 47 -6.01 3.14 -0.64
N VAL A 48 -4.72 3.16 -0.96
CA VAL A 48 -3.77 4.12 -0.33
C VAL A 48 -4.06 5.59 -0.65
N TYR A 49 -4.77 5.89 -1.74
CA TYR A 49 -5.15 7.24 -2.14
C TYR A 49 -6.41 7.68 -1.39
N GLU A 50 -7.41 6.80 -1.31
CA GLU A 50 -8.63 7.00 -0.54
C GLU A 50 -8.37 7.13 0.96
N MET A 51 -7.37 6.39 1.47
CA MET A 51 -6.88 6.51 2.85
C MET A 51 -6.03 7.77 3.07
N GLY A 52 -5.62 8.46 2.01
CA GLY A 52 -4.78 9.67 2.08
C GLY A 52 -3.31 9.41 2.41
N TYR A 53 -2.82 8.18 2.28
CA TYR A 53 -1.40 7.87 2.42
C TYR A 53 -0.59 8.40 1.23
N LEU A 54 -1.21 8.45 0.05
CA LEU A 54 -0.67 9.09 -1.15
C LEU A 54 -1.68 10.07 -1.74
N SER A 55 -1.16 11.15 -2.33
CA SER A 55 -1.95 12.01 -3.22
C SER A 55 -1.46 11.82 -4.66
N LEU A 56 -2.40 11.82 -5.61
CA LEU A 56 -2.14 11.85 -7.04
C LEU A 56 -1.84 13.27 -7.57
N ASP A 57 -1.79 14.28 -6.71
CA ASP A 57 -1.51 15.66 -7.13
C ASP A 57 -0.08 15.80 -7.68
N VAL A 58 0.05 15.65 -8.99
CA VAL A 58 1.25 15.99 -9.76
C VAL A 58 1.24 17.50 -9.98
N TYR A 59 1.97 18.26 -9.16
CA TYR A 59 2.24 19.67 -9.47
C TYR A 59 3.22 19.74 -10.64
N TYR A 60 2.71 20.14 -11.81
CA TYR A 60 3.47 20.46 -13.02
C TYR A 60 4.32 21.73 -12.87
#